data_AF-A0A938YVB5-F1
#
_entry.id   AF-A0A938YVB5-F1
#
_cell.length_a   1.000
_cell.length_b   1.000
_cell.length_c   1.000
_cell.angle_alpha   90.00
_cell.angle_beta   90.00
_cell.angle_gamma   90.00
#
_symmetry.space_group_name_H-M   'P 1'
#
loop_
_entity.id
_entity.type
_entity.pdbx_description
1 polymer ?
#
loop_
_entity_poly.entity_id
_entity_poly.type
_entity_poly.pdbx_seq_one_letter_code
_entity_poly.pdbx_strand_id
1 'polypeptide(L)'
;MFFEFLNAVVTLDFNWLAWIVFANFHYLFMFAALLFIMMEGKMKSVAPAFFFFCVLAWAFVDFQNISGWAFFVGGFLGLSYVTRIAVLTFASDDPRLSKYFIPLNFIIVYALWASYNLFMVR
;
A
#
# COMPACT_ATOMS: atom_id res chain seq x y z
N MET A 1 -13.44 -7.30 2.69
CA MET A 1 -12.40 -8.34 2.52
C MET A 1 -11.90 -8.94 3.84
N PHE A 2 -11.37 -8.17 4.79
CA PHE A 2 -10.96 -8.69 6.10
C PHE A 2 -12.15 -9.16 6.94
N PHE A 3 -13.23 -8.37 7.02
CA PHE A 3 -14.45 -8.79 7.72
C PHE A 3 -15.12 -10.00 7.06
N GLU A 4 -15.06 -10.09 5.74
CA GLU A 4 -15.53 -11.28 4.99
C GLU A 4 -14.69 -12.51 5.33
N PHE A 5 -13.37 -12.38 5.39
CA PHE A 5 -12.47 -13.44 5.83
C PHE A 5 -12.81 -13.90 7.26
N LEU A 6 -12.96 -12.97 8.21
CA LEU A 6 -13.34 -13.29 9.58
C LEU A 6 -14.69 -14.02 9.63
N ASN A 7 -15.69 -13.54 8.90
CA ASN A 7 -17.00 -14.17 8.84
C ASN A 7 -16.90 -15.60 8.28
N ALA A 8 -16.21 -15.80 7.16
CA ALA A 8 -16.03 -17.11 6.54
C ALA A 8 -15.28 -18.10 7.46
N VAL A 9 -14.32 -17.62 8.26
CA VAL A 9 -13.63 -18.46 9.25
C VAL A 9 -14.56 -18.84 10.41
N VAL A 10 -15.35 -17.90 10.93
CA VAL A 10 -16.29 -18.15 12.04
C VAL A 10 -17.43 -19.08 11.62
N THR A 11 -17.93 -18.94 10.39
CA THR A 11 -19.00 -19.78 9.84
C THR A 11 -18.49 -21.09 9.22
N LEU A 12 -17.17 -21.31 9.20
CA LEU A 12 -16.52 -22.45 8.56
C LEU A 12 -16.91 -22.60 7.08
N ASP A 13 -17.02 -21.48 6.35
CA ASP A 13 -17.32 -21.46 4.92
C ASP A 13 -16.10 -21.85 4.08
N PHE A 14 -15.89 -23.17 3.95
CA PHE A 14 -14.82 -23.73 3.13
C PHE A 14 -14.94 -23.40 1.64
N ASN A 15 -16.15 -23.10 1.16
CA ASN A 15 -16.36 -22.76 -0.25
C ASN A 15 -15.76 -21.39 -0.56
N TRP A 16 -16.02 -20.39 0.29
CA TRP A 16 -15.40 -19.07 0.17
C TRP A 16 -13.87 -19.14 0.31
N LEU A 17 -13.36 -19.93 1.26
CA LEU A 17 -11.91 -20.12 1.45
C LEU A 17 -11.23 -20.78 0.24
N ALA A 18 -11.88 -21.76 -0.38
CA ALA A 18 -11.36 -22.35 -1.62
C ALA A 18 -11.41 -21.33 -2.76
N TRP A 19 -12.53 -20.62 -2.91
CA TRP A 19 -12.71 -19.62 -3.95
C TRP A 19 -11.64 -18.53 -3.89
N ILE A 20 -11.34 -17.96 -2.72
CA ILE A 20 -10.36 -16.87 -2.62
C ILE A 20 -8.96 -17.32 -3.02
N VAL A 21 -8.60 -18.58 -2.73
CA VAL A 21 -7.31 -19.16 -3.15
C VAL A 21 -7.27 -19.37 -4.66
N PHE A 22 -8.30 -19.99 -5.23
CA PHE A 22 -8.32 -20.29 -6.67
C PHE A 22 -8.51 -19.06 -7.55
N ALA A 23 -9.34 -18.10 -7.12
CA ALA A 23 -9.56 -16.84 -7.83
C ALA A 23 -8.31 -15.97 -7.88
N ASN A 24 -7.41 -16.11 -6.90
CA ASN A 24 -6.20 -15.29 -6.79
C ASN A 24 -4.90 -16.09 -6.95
N PHE A 25 -4.98 -17.32 -7.47
CA PHE A 25 -3.85 -18.25 -7.49
C PHE A 25 -2.59 -17.66 -8.13
N HIS A 26 -2.76 -16.96 -9.27
CA HIS A 26 -1.67 -16.27 -9.94
C HIS A 26 -0.99 -15.22 -9.05
N TYR A 27 -1.78 -14.36 -8.40
CA TYR A 27 -1.27 -13.33 -7.49
C TYR A 27 -0.62 -13.92 -6.24
N LEU A 28 -1.16 -15.03 -5.75
CA LEU A 28 -0.62 -15.79 -4.61
C LEU A 28 0.82 -16.24 -4.91
N PHE A 29 1.05 -16.81 -6.09
CA PHE A 29 2.39 -17.21 -6.54
C PHE A 29 3.35 -16.04 -6.72
N MET A 30 2.91 -14.97 -7.39
CA MET A 30 3.76 -13.79 -7.60
C MET A 30 4.17 -13.16 -6.26
N PHE A 31 3.23 -13.01 -5.35
CA PHE A 31 3.48 -12.38 -4.06
C PHE A 31 4.36 -13.26 -3.16
N ALA A 32 4.13 -14.58 -3.15
CA ALA A 32 5.00 -15.52 -2.45
C ALA A 32 6.43 -15.51 -3.00
N ALA A 33 6.60 -15.44 -4.33
CA ALA A 33 7.93 -15.33 -4.96
C ALA A 33 8.65 -14.02 -4.59
N LEU A 34 7.93 -12.90 -4.58
CA LEU A 34 8.48 -11.62 -4.16
C LEU A 34 8.93 -11.65 -2.68
N LEU A 35 8.11 -12.21 -1.80
CA LEU A 35 8.48 -12.37 -0.39
C LEU A 35 9.65 -13.33 -0.21
N PHE A 36 9.75 -14.39 -1.01
CA PHE A 36 10.91 -15.28 -1.00
C PHE A 36 12.20 -14.53 -1.36
N ILE A 37 12.17 -13.64 -2.35
CA ILE A 37 13.31 -12.79 -2.71
C ILE A 37 13.64 -11.83 -1.57
N MET A 38 12.64 -11.13 -1.01
CA MET A 38 12.85 -10.17 0.09
C MET A 38 13.38 -10.83 1.37
N MET A 39 13.02 -12.08 1.62
CA MET A 39 13.45 -12.86 2.77
C MET A 39 14.73 -13.67 2.51
N GLU A 40 15.45 -13.37 1.42
CA GLU A 40 16.73 -14.02 1.06
C GLU A 40 16.62 -15.55 0.97
N GLY A 41 15.48 -16.06 0.50
CA GLY A 41 15.24 -17.48 0.33
C GLY A 41 14.89 -18.27 1.60
N LYS A 42 14.65 -17.59 2.74
CA LYS A 42 14.30 -18.23 4.02
C LYS A 42 12.85 -18.73 4.02
N MET A 43 12.60 -19.91 3.44
CA MET A 43 11.26 -20.51 3.30
C MET A 43 10.42 -20.53 4.59
N LYS A 44 11.06 -20.77 5.74
CA LYS A 44 10.39 -20.79 7.06
C LYS A 44 9.76 -19.45 7.43
N SER A 45 10.28 -18.35 6.91
CA SER A 45 9.79 -16.99 7.17
C SER A 45 8.81 -16.50 6.10
N VAL A 46 8.82 -17.11 4.90
CA VAL A 46 7.97 -16.68 3.78
C VAL A 46 6.50 -16.95 4.03
N ALA A 47 6.15 -18.16 4.47
CA ALA A 47 4.76 -18.51 4.74
C ALA A 47 4.08 -17.63 5.82
N PRO A 48 4.68 -17.40 7.01
CA PRO A 48 4.08 -16.50 8.00
C PRO A 48 4.06 -15.05 7.53
N ALA A 49 5.10 -14.57 6.81
CA ALA A 49 5.10 -13.23 6.26
C ALA A 49 4.01 -13.03 5.21
N PHE A 50 3.82 -14.02 4.33
CA PHE A 50 2.77 -14.03 3.32
C PHE A 50 1.40 -13.87 3.97
N PHE A 51 1.09 -14.72 4.95
CA PHE A 51 -0.20 -14.67 5.65
C PHE A 51 -0.38 -13.33 6.37
N PHE A 52 0.64 -12.85 7.08
CA PHE A 52 0.60 -11.57 7.77
C PHE A 52 0.31 -10.41 6.80
N PHE A 53 1.02 -10.33 5.67
CA PHE A 53 0.80 -9.26 4.69
C PHE A 53 -0.55 -9.36 3.98
N CYS A 54 -1.07 -10.56 3.71
CA CYS A 54 -2.41 -10.72 3.16
C CYS A 54 -3.48 -10.20 4.12
N VAL A 55 -3.40 -10.59 5.40
CA VAL A 55 -4.33 -10.12 6.43
C VAL A 55 -4.21 -8.60 6.62
N LEU A 56 -2.99 -8.08 6.65
CA LEU A 56 -2.74 -6.64 6.76
C LEU A 56 -3.33 -5.87 5.56
N ALA A 57 -3.12 -6.36 4.34
CA ALA A 57 -3.66 -5.75 3.13
C ALA A 57 -5.19 -5.73 3.14
N TRP A 58 -5.83 -6.84 3.52
CA TRP A 58 -7.29 -6.89 3.65
C TRP A 58 -7.82 -5.94 4.72
N ALA A 59 -7.13 -5.86 5.86
CA ALA A 59 -7.50 -4.95 6.94
C ALA A 59 -7.38 -3.49 6.49
N PHE A 60 -6.34 -3.16 5.71
CA PHE A 60 -6.16 -1.83 5.14
C PHE A 60 -7.26 -1.46 4.15
N VAL A 61 -7.68 -2.39 3.28
CA VAL A 61 -8.77 -2.16 2.32
C VAL A 61 -10.09 -1.90 3.05
N ASP A 62 -10.43 -2.72 4.05
CA ASP A 62 -11.65 -2.51 4.82
C ASP A 62 -11.56 -1.24 5.68
N PHE A 63 -10.38 -0.92 6.21
CA PHE A 63 -10.14 0.33 6.93
C PHE A 63 -10.36 1.53 6.01
N GLN A 64 -9.84 1.51 4.78
CA GLN A 64 -10.11 2.56 3.78
C GLN A 64 -11.61 2.72 3.53
N ASN A 65 -12.36 1.63 3.42
CA ASN A 65 -13.80 1.68 3.21
C ASN A 65 -14.55 2.30 4.42
N ILE A 66 -14.11 1.99 5.65
CA ILE A 66 -14.74 2.51 6.88
C ILE A 66 -14.37 3.97 7.14
N SER A 67 -13.09 4.30 7.00
CA SER A 67 -12.56 5.64 7.28
C SER A 67 -12.86 6.64 6.16
N GLY A 68 -13.16 6.15 4.95
CA GLY A 68 -13.67 6.94 3.84
C GLY A 68 -12.80 8.16 3.54
N TRP A 69 -13.42 9.34 3.63
CA TRP A 69 -12.76 10.63 3.34
C TRP A 69 -11.57 10.92 4.25
N ALA A 70 -11.59 10.45 5.50
CA ALA A 70 -10.49 10.70 6.44
C ALA A 70 -9.19 9.99 6.00
N PHE A 71 -9.29 8.77 5.47
CA PHE A 71 -8.14 8.06 4.93
C PHE A 71 -7.71 8.62 3.57
N PHE A 72 -8.67 9.05 2.74
CA PHE A 72 -8.35 9.74 1.50
C PHE A 72 -7.53 11.02 1.75
N VAL A 73 -8.01 11.91 2.62
CA VAL A 73 -7.32 13.16 2.96
C VAL A 73 -6.05 12.90 3.76
N GLY A 74 -6.10 12.04 4.77
CA GLY A 74 -4.96 11.70 5.61
C GLY A 74 -3.82 11.06 4.83
N GLY A 75 -4.15 10.12 3.92
CA GLY A 75 -3.18 9.50 3.03
C GLY A 75 -2.54 10.51 2.06
N PHE A 76 -3.34 11.43 1.49
CA PHE A 76 -2.81 12.49 0.63
C PHE A 76 -1.84 13.41 1.39
N LEU A 77 -2.23 13.85 2.59
CA LEU A 77 -1.40 14.70 3.43
C LEU A 77 -0.11 13.98 3.87
N GLY A 78 -0.20 12.71 4.25
CA GLY A 78 0.95 11.89 4.61
C GLY A 78 1.93 11.73 3.44
N LEU A 79 1.42 11.39 2.25
CA LEU A 79 2.25 11.23 1.06
C LEU A 79 2.90 12.57 0.63
N SER A 80 2.14 13.66 0.72
CA SER A 80 2.62 15.02 0.48
C SER A 80 3.75 15.41 1.45
N TYR A 81 3.59 15.06 2.73
CA TYR A 81 4.61 15.30 3.76
C TYR A 81 5.91 14.52 3.48
N VAL A 82 5.81 13.20 3.24
CA VAL A 82 6.98 12.36 2.94
C VAL A 82 7.70 12.84 1.68
N THR A 83 6.96 13.19 0.63
CA THR A 83 7.55 13.68 -0.63
C THR A 83 8.26 15.02 -0.43
N ARG A 84 7.67 15.93 0.37
CA ARG A 84 8.33 17.19 0.72
C ARG A 84 9.63 16.99 1.48
N ILE A 85 9.67 16.04 2.42
CA ILE A 85 10.91 15.70 3.14
C ILE A 85 11.95 15.15 2.15
N ALA A 86 11.58 14.17 1.31
CA ALA A 86 12.51 13.59 0.34
C ALA A 86 13.12 14.64 -0.58
N VAL A 87 12.30 15.61 -1.02
CA VAL A 87 12.73 16.70 -1.88
C VAL A 87 13.57 17.73 -1.12
N LEU A 88 13.25 18.05 0.14
CA LEU A 88 14.08 18.88 1.00
C LEU A 88 15.47 18.27 1.17
N THR A 89 15.52 16.98 1.49
CA THR A 89 16.78 16.24 1.64
C THR A 89 17.59 16.25 0.35
N PHE A 90 16.95 16.04 -0.80
CA PHE A 90 17.65 16.10 -2.08
C PHE A 90 18.13 17.52 -2.42
N ALA A 91 17.32 18.55 -2.13
CA ALA A 91 17.66 19.94 -2.39
C ALA A 91 18.71 20.49 -1.42
N SER A 92 18.85 19.93 -0.21
CA SER A 92 19.93 20.31 0.72
C SER A 92 21.31 19.83 0.27
N ASP A 93 21.35 18.79 -0.56
CA ASP A 93 22.61 18.25 -1.10
C ASP A 93 23.15 19.06 -2.30
N ASP A 94 22.29 19.86 -2.98
CA ASP A 94 22.70 20.74 -4.09
C ASP A 94 22.30 22.22 -3.85
N PRO A 95 23.26 23.11 -3.58
CA PRO A 95 23.02 24.55 -3.38
C PRO A 95 22.28 25.24 -4.53
N ARG A 96 22.38 24.73 -5.77
CA ARG A 96 21.77 25.33 -6.96
C ARG A 96 20.26 25.11 -6.99
N LEU A 97 19.77 24.03 -6.40
CA LEU A 97 18.33 23.72 -6.32
C LEU A 97 17.60 24.53 -5.25
N SER A 98 18.30 25.02 -4.23
CA SER A 98 17.71 25.81 -3.14
C SER A 98 16.90 27.02 -3.62
N LYS A 99 17.32 27.67 -4.71
CA LYS A 99 16.65 28.84 -5.28
C LYS A 99 15.31 28.52 -5.94
N TYR A 100 15.11 27.28 -6.37
CA TYR A 100 13.89 26.82 -7.06
C TYR A 100 12.95 26.03 -6.14
N PHE A 101 13.17 26.09 -4.83
CA PHE A 101 12.41 25.29 -3.87
C PHE A 101 10.90 25.53 -3.93
N ILE A 102 10.50 26.81 -4.03
CA ILE A 102 9.09 27.21 -4.11
C ILE A 102 8.40 26.68 -5.38
N PRO A 103 8.88 26.96 -6.60
CA PRO A 103 8.24 26.45 -7.81
C PRO A 103 8.28 24.92 -7.91
N LEU A 104 9.37 24.28 -7.44
CA LEU A 104 9.47 22.82 -7.41
C LEU A 104 8.38 22.22 -6.51
N ASN A 105 8.18 22.78 -5.31
CA ASN A 105 7.15 22.32 -4.38
C ASN A 105 5.73 22.46 -4.96
N PHE A 106 5.46 23.53 -5.72
CA PHE A 106 4.19 23.68 -6.43
C PHE A 106 3.96 22.55 -7.45
N ILE A 107 4.96 22.28 -8.30
CA ILE A 107 4.89 21.21 -9.29
C ILE A 107 4.65 19.86 -8.61
N ILE A 108 5.37 19.59 -7.52
CA ILE A 108 5.23 18.36 -6.74
C ILE A 108 3.81 18.22 -6.18
N VAL A 109 3.24 19.26 -5.58
CA VAL A 109 1.88 19.19 -5.02
C VAL A 109 0.86 18.85 -6.11
N TYR A 110 0.94 19.47 -7.30
CA TYR A 110 0.02 19.15 -8.40
C TYR A 110 0.25 17.77 -8.99
N ALA A 111 1.50 17.34 -9.17
CA ALA A 111 1.82 15.99 -9.65
C ALA A 111 1.35 14.92 -8.65
N LEU A 112 1.50 15.19 -7.35
CA LEU A 112 1.11 14.30 -6.26
C LEU A 112 -0.41 14.27 -6.11
N TRP A 113 -1.09 15.40 -6.29
CA TRP A 113 -2.56 15.45 -6.34
C TRP A 113 -3.11 14.66 -7.53
N ALA A 114 -2.54 14.84 -8.72
CA ALA A 114 -2.98 14.13 -9.93
C ALA A 114 -2.76 12.62 -9.81
N SER A 115 -1.56 12.20 -9.40
CA SER A 115 -1.24 10.77 -9.20
C SER A 115 -2.09 10.16 -8.10
N TYR A 116 -2.25 10.82 -6.95
CA TYR A 116 -3.05 10.30 -5.84
C TYR A 116 -4.52 10.10 -6.23
N ASN A 117 -5.13 11.05 -6.93
CA ASN A 117 -6.51 10.89 -7.44
C ASN A 117 -6.61 9.73 -8.45
N LEU A 118 -5.62 9.58 -9.34
CA LEU A 118 -5.58 8.51 -10.34
C LEU A 118 -5.56 7.11 -9.73
N PHE A 119 -4.94 6.95 -8.56
CA PHE A 119 -4.82 5.66 -7.86
C PHE A 119 -5.95 5.44 -6.83
N MET A 120 -6.48 6.49 -6.22
CA MET A 120 -7.41 6.36 -5.08
C MET A 120 -8.88 6.58 -5.42
N VAL A 121 -9.21 7.25 -6.53
CA VAL A 121 -10.62 7.55 -6.93
C VAL A 121 -11.08 6.62 -8.06
N ARG A 122 -10.53 5.40 -8.13
CA ARG A 122 -10.98 4.37 -9.09
C ARG A 122 -12.11 3.53 -8.53
#